data_AF-A0AA39USL6-F1
#
_entry.id   AF-A0AA39USL6-F1
#
_cell.length_a   1.000
_cell.length_b   1.000
_cell.length_c   1.000
_cell.angle_alpha   90.00
_cell.angle_beta   90.00
_cell.angle_gamma   90.00
#
_symmetry.space_group_name_H-M   'P 1'
#
loop_
_entity.id
_entity.type
_entity.pdbx_description
1 polymer ?
#
loop_
_entity_poly.entity_id
_entity_poly.type
_entity_poly.pdbx_seq_one_letter_code
_entity_poly.pdbx_strand_id
1 'polypeptide(L)'
;MASINLPADTVREIGESVQLLLDRCSFSLACEEVARHALILDEEISKSFMPYIKHGTDYCHHFVYIVLYIACFFYFDDKFIPEYSTSDNVARISFACMIGKSLFCYLMTEAPKCFPNHPASNIVITGTLNFVTAASLDYRTQGMKMPASAKRYTTFTRNISGIADVMGVFIFPASVPVTAYIAAIPDLMVFMLSANDVLSFYKEEIAGEELNRISLLAICDNSTKINVLRRLVDSTC
;
A
#
# COMPACT_ATOMS: atom_id res chain seq x y z
N MET A 1 13.39 -7.46 25.49
CA MET A 1 13.71 -6.36 24.57
C MET A 1 12.97 -5.13 25.07
N ALA A 2 13.68 -4.03 25.33
CA ALA A 2 13.11 -2.84 25.95
C ALA A 2 12.11 -2.16 25.02
N SER A 3 10.90 -1.91 25.52
CA SER A 3 9.90 -1.04 24.89
C SER A 3 10.48 0.37 24.84
N ILE A 4 10.75 0.89 23.64
CA ILE A 4 11.16 2.29 23.47
C ILE A 4 9.86 3.09 23.43
N ASN A 5 9.35 3.47 24.61
CA ASN A 5 8.25 4.44 24.68
C ASN A 5 8.82 5.81 24.31
N LEU A 6 8.24 6.45 23.31
CA LEU A 6 8.62 7.82 22.96
C LEU A 6 8.14 8.78 24.07
N PRO A 7 8.91 9.84 24.38
CA PRO A 7 8.49 10.85 25.35
C PRO A 7 7.14 11.45 24.96
N ALA A 8 6.26 11.68 25.94
CA ALA A 8 4.93 12.24 25.72
C ALA A 8 4.96 13.58 24.97
N ASP A 9 6.02 14.37 25.14
CA ASP A 9 6.23 15.62 24.41
C ASP A 9 6.46 15.40 22.92
N THR A 10 7.17 14.32 22.53
CA THR A 10 7.37 13.94 21.13
C THR A 10 6.07 13.48 20.48
N VAL A 11 5.25 12.71 21.20
CA VAL A 11 3.92 12.29 20.71
C VAL A 11 3.00 13.49 20.51
N ARG A 12 3.06 14.48 21.41
CA ARG A 12 2.33 15.75 21.28
C ARG A 12 2.83 16.57 20.08
N GLU A 13 4.14 16.69 19.89
CA GLU A 13 4.71 17.39 18.72
C GLU A 13 4.33 16.73 17.39
N ILE A 14 4.28 15.40 17.35
CA ILE A 14 3.80 14.64 16.18
C ILE A 14 2.32 14.91 15.95
N GLY A 15 1.49 14.85 17.00
CA GLY A 15 0.06 15.15 16.90
C GLY A 15 -0.22 16.59 16.45
N GLU A 16 0.51 17.57 16.99
CA GLU A 16 0.41 18.98 16.60
C GLU A 16 0.92 19.19 15.17
N SER A 17 2.00 18.52 14.77
CA SER A 17 2.49 18.54 13.39
C SER A 17 1.46 17.94 12.45
N VAL A 18 0.91 16.77 12.76
CA VAL A 18 -0.15 16.11 11.97
C VAL A 18 -1.38 17.00 11.88
N GLN A 19 -1.82 17.63 12.98
CA GLN A 19 -2.95 18.58 12.97
C GLN A 19 -2.65 19.80 12.08
N LEU A 20 -1.46 20.39 12.20
CA LEU A 20 -1.02 21.52 11.39
C LEU A 20 -0.82 21.13 9.90
N LEU A 21 -0.53 19.86 9.63
CA LEU A 21 -0.38 19.26 8.30
C LEU A 21 -1.70 18.92 7.64
N LEU A 22 -2.69 18.51 8.42
CA LEU A 22 -4.07 18.30 8.01
C LEU A 22 -4.75 19.64 7.67
N ASP A 23 -4.46 20.69 8.43
CA ASP A 23 -4.88 22.07 8.12
C ASP A 23 -4.15 22.66 6.89
N ARG A 24 -3.04 22.05 6.45
CA ARG A 24 -2.20 22.51 5.32
C ARG A 24 -2.08 21.55 4.13
N CYS A 25 -2.78 20.41 4.11
CA CYS A 25 -2.75 19.42 3.02
C CYS A 25 -1.32 19.03 2.52
N SER A 26 -0.36 18.77 3.42
CA SER A 26 0.99 18.34 2.99
C SER A 26 1.22 16.85 3.19
N PHE A 27 0.87 16.06 2.16
CA PHE A 27 1.13 14.62 2.06
C PHE A 27 2.61 14.26 2.29
N SER A 28 3.55 15.11 1.84
CA SER A 28 5.00 14.88 1.97
C SER A 28 5.45 14.75 3.43
N LEU A 29 4.96 15.60 4.33
CA LEU A 29 5.40 15.56 5.73
C LEU A 29 4.72 14.44 6.52
N ALA A 30 3.48 14.07 6.17
CA ALA A 30 2.83 12.88 6.72
C ALA A 30 3.62 11.61 6.37
N CYS A 31 4.09 11.52 5.13
CA CYS A 31 5.00 10.46 4.70
C CYS A 31 6.34 10.51 5.45
N GLU A 32 6.92 11.68 5.72
CA GLU A 32 8.15 11.82 6.52
C GLU A 32 7.98 11.38 7.98
N GLU A 33 6.82 11.65 8.58
CA GLU A 33 6.53 11.31 9.98
C GLU A 33 6.24 9.81 10.15
N VAL A 34 5.47 9.24 9.21
CA VAL A 34 5.32 7.78 9.07
C VAL A 34 6.70 7.16 8.83
N ALA A 35 7.51 7.71 7.93
CA ALA A 35 8.84 7.17 7.64
C ALA A 35 9.79 7.20 8.83
N ARG A 36 9.68 8.21 9.71
CA ARG A 36 10.46 8.32 10.95
C ARG A 36 10.03 7.32 12.03
N HIS A 37 8.74 6.97 12.10
CA HIS A 37 8.18 6.26 13.26
C HIS A 37 7.57 4.87 12.95
N ALA A 38 7.45 4.47 11.68
CA ALA A 38 6.67 3.31 11.26
C ALA A 38 7.21 1.93 11.70
N LEU A 39 8.45 1.81 12.18
CA LEU A 39 8.99 0.50 12.54
C LEU A 39 8.27 -0.10 13.74
N ILE A 40 7.93 0.71 14.75
CA ILE A 40 7.14 0.30 15.91
C ILE A 40 6.50 1.58 16.48
N LEU A 41 5.35 2.00 15.94
CA LEU A 41 4.46 2.76 16.82
C LEU A 41 4.06 1.80 17.92
N ASP A 42 4.28 2.16 19.18
CA ASP A 42 3.61 1.45 20.24
C ASP A 42 2.09 1.76 20.15
N GLU A 43 1.31 1.01 20.91
CA GLU A 43 -0.15 1.14 20.89
C GLU A 43 -0.62 2.53 21.34
N GLU A 44 0.13 3.23 22.19
CA GLU A 44 -0.22 4.59 22.61
C GLU A 44 -0.01 5.60 21.49
N ILE A 45 1.07 5.49 20.73
CA ILE A 45 1.33 6.40 19.60
C ILE A 45 0.37 6.11 18.46
N SER A 46 0.09 4.85 18.15
CA SER A 46 -0.96 4.53 17.17
C SER A 46 -2.34 5.08 17.62
N LYS A 47 -2.66 5.00 18.92
CA LYS A 47 -3.88 5.61 19.49
C LYS A 47 -3.86 7.13 19.51
N SER A 48 -2.70 7.79 19.54
CA SER A 48 -2.64 9.25 19.53
C SER A 48 -3.21 9.85 18.23
N PHE A 49 -3.32 9.03 17.17
CA PHE A 49 -4.00 9.40 15.92
C PHE A 49 -5.53 9.31 15.98
N MET A 50 -6.13 8.69 17.01
CA MET A 50 -7.59 8.54 17.17
C MET A 50 -8.36 9.87 17.02
N PRO A 51 -7.93 11.01 17.60
CA PRO A 51 -8.67 12.27 17.49
C PRO A 51 -8.77 12.79 16.05
N TYR A 52 -7.82 12.40 15.19
CA TYR A 52 -7.74 12.82 13.79
C TYR A 52 -8.52 11.87 12.86
N ILE A 53 -8.58 10.58 13.20
CA ILE A 53 -9.38 9.56 12.52
C ILE A 53 -10.77 9.51 13.17
N LYS A 54 -11.63 10.49 12.89
CA LYS A 54 -13.01 10.44 13.40
C LYS A 54 -13.86 9.48 12.56
N HIS A 55 -14.73 8.76 13.25
CA HIS A 55 -15.65 7.79 12.67
C HIS A 55 -16.92 8.51 12.17
N GLY A 56 -17.29 8.31 10.89
CA GLY A 56 -18.53 8.86 10.33
C GLY A 56 -18.42 9.27 8.86
N THR A 57 -19.47 9.90 8.34
CA THR A 57 -19.60 10.36 6.94
C THR A 57 -18.92 11.70 6.66
N ASP A 58 -18.13 12.21 7.61
CA ASP A 58 -17.47 13.51 7.48
C ASP A 58 -16.21 13.36 6.61
N TYR A 59 -16.25 14.01 5.43
CA TYR A 59 -15.25 13.88 4.37
C TYR A 59 -13.83 14.15 4.83
N CYS A 60 -13.64 15.10 5.75
CA CYS A 60 -12.32 15.53 6.20
C CYS A 60 -11.58 14.41 6.95
N HIS A 61 -12.30 13.61 7.75
CA HIS A 61 -11.71 12.55 8.57
C HIS A 61 -11.45 11.27 7.78
N HIS A 62 -12.27 11.02 6.75
CA HIS A 62 -12.05 9.94 5.80
C HIS A 62 -10.75 10.15 4.99
N PHE A 63 -10.47 11.40 4.64
CA PHE A 63 -9.24 11.79 3.95
C PHE A 63 -7.98 11.53 4.78
N VAL A 64 -8.01 11.79 6.10
CA VAL A 64 -6.89 11.50 7.01
C VAL A 64 -6.55 10.01 7.01
N TYR A 65 -7.56 9.15 7.13
CA TYR A 65 -7.39 7.70 7.09
C TYR A 65 -6.72 7.27 5.78
N ILE A 66 -7.21 7.77 4.64
CA ILE A 66 -6.67 7.45 3.31
C ILE A 66 -5.21 7.89 3.20
N VAL A 67 -4.88 9.11 3.61
CA VAL A 67 -3.51 9.64 3.55
C VAL A 67 -2.55 8.80 4.40
N LEU A 68 -2.93 8.48 5.64
CA LEU A 68 -2.10 7.65 6.53
C LEU A 68 -1.94 6.23 5.96
N TYR A 69 -3.01 5.65 5.40
CA TYR A 69 -2.96 4.34 4.76
C TYR A 69 -1.99 4.33 3.58
N ILE A 70 -2.09 5.33 2.68
CA ILE A 70 -1.24 5.44 1.50
C ILE A 70 0.22 5.68 1.89
N ALA A 71 0.46 6.51 2.91
CA ALA A 71 1.80 6.73 3.45
C ALA A 71 2.41 5.43 4.01
N CYS A 72 1.64 4.65 4.76
CA CYS A 72 2.07 3.32 5.23
C CYS A 72 2.39 2.39 4.06
N PHE A 73 1.51 2.33 3.05
CA PHE A 73 1.72 1.50 1.87
C PHE A 73 3.05 1.82 1.18
N PHE A 74 3.29 3.09 0.81
CA PHE A 74 4.53 3.49 0.13
C PHE A 74 5.77 3.29 1.00
N TYR A 75 5.67 3.60 2.30
CA TYR A 75 6.77 3.34 3.23
C TYR A 75 7.17 1.87 3.22
N PHE A 76 6.18 0.98 3.28
CA PHE A 76 6.43 -0.45 3.26
C PHE A 76 6.97 -0.90 1.89
N ASP A 77 6.37 -0.46 0.79
CA ASP A 77 6.81 -0.78 -0.58
C ASP A 77 8.29 -0.42 -0.81
N ASP A 78 8.70 0.79 -0.40
CA ASP A 78 10.08 1.27 -0.54
C ASP A 78 11.06 0.59 0.45
N LYS A 79 10.64 0.35 1.71
CA LYS A 79 11.52 -0.25 2.73
C LYS A 79 11.68 -1.76 2.59
N PHE A 80 10.82 -2.41 1.82
CA PHE A 80 10.94 -3.83 1.51
C PHE A 80 11.91 -4.12 0.34
N ILE A 81 12.65 -3.12 -0.14
CA ILE A 81 13.75 -3.31 -1.07
C ILE A 81 14.89 -4.10 -0.38
N PRO A 82 15.33 -5.25 -0.94
CA PRO A 82 16.25 -6.22 -0.30
C PRO A 82 17.65 -5.73 0.08
N GLU A 83 18.06 -4.53 -0.34
CA GLU A 83 19.42 -4.01 -0.11
C GLU A 83 19.73 -3.69 1.37
N TYR A 84 18.71 -3.59 2.24
CA TYR A 84 18.88 -3.08 3.61
C TYR A 84 18.66 -4.09 4.74
N SER A 85 18.46 -5.38 4.46
CA SER A 85 18.02 -6.30 5.53
C SER A 85 18.31 -7.77 5.26
N THR A 86 18.80 -8.46 6.29
CA THR A 86 19.01 -9.91 6.26
C THR A 86 17.67 -10.66 6.20
N SER A 87 17.38 -11.19 5.02
CA SER A 87 16.52 -12.32 4.66
C SER A 87 15.36 -12.72 5.59
N ASP A 88 15.64 -13.38 6.71
CA ASP A 88 14.62 -13.92 7.61
C ASP A 88 13.98 -12.86 8.51
N ASN A 89 14.68 -11.75 8.75
CA ASN A 89 14.17 -10.66 9.57
C ASN A 89 13.11 -9.84 8.83
N VAL A 90 13.16 -9.69 7.50
CA VAL A 90 12.17 -8.88 6.77
C VAL A 90 10.81 -9.54 6.81
N ALA A 91 10.67 -10.78 6.35
CA ALA A 91 9.39 -11.47 6.40
C ALA A 91 8.86 -11.61 7.83
N ARG A 92 9.74 -11.82 8.83
CA ARG A 92 9.36 -11.83 10.25
C ARG A 92 8.98 -10.44 10.76
N ILE A 93 9.63 -9.37 10.33
CA ILE A 93 9.30 -7.98 10.69
C ILE A 93 8.04 -7.54 9.95
N SER A 94 7.82 -7.88 8.67
CA SER A 94 6.58 -7.62 7.92
C SER A 94 5.41 -8.30 8.61
N PHE A 95 5.55 -9.58 8.97
CA PHE A 95 4.54 -10.32 9.71
C PHE A 95 4.39 -9.78 11.14
N ALA A 96 5.48 -9.42 11.82
CA ALA A 96 5.44 -8.86 13.19
C ALA A 96 4.96 -7.40 13.23
N CYS A 97 5.11 -6.60 12.19
CA CYS A 97 4.54 -5.27 12.05
C CYS A 97 3.04 -5.38 11.76
N MET A 98 2.61 -6.38 10.98
CA MET A 98 1.19 -6.64 10.74
C MET A 98 0.46 -7.28 11.92
N ILE A 99 1.11 -8.17 12.68
CA ILE A 99 0.54 -8.80 13.87
C ILE A 99 0.83 -7.98 15.15
N GLY A 100 1.78 -7.05 15.07
CA GLY A 100 2.15 -6.13 16.13
C GLY A 100 1.40 -4.80 16.07
N LYS A 101 1.87 -3.84 16.86
CA LYS A 101 1.22 -2.54 17.14
C LYS A 101 1.45 -1.47 16.06
N SER A 102 1.73 -1.84 14.81
CA SER A 102 2.03 -0.86 13.75
C SER A 102 0.82 0.02 13.41
N LEU A 103 1.10 1.21 12.83
CA LEU A 103 0.06 2.09 12.31
C LEU A 103 -0.83 1.39 11.28
N PHE A 104 -0.26 0.52 10.45
CA PHE A 104 -0.98 -0.16 9.38
C PHE A 104 -1.95 -1.22 9.92
N CYS A 105 -1.52 -1.97 10.95
CA CYS A 105 -2.41 -2.86 11.72
C CYS A 105 -3.53 -2.07 12.39
N TYR A 106 -3.19 -0.93 13.01
CA TYR A 106 -4.18 -0.05 13.62
C TYR A 106 -5.22 0.45 12.59
N LEU A 107 -4.79 0.93 11.41
CA LEU A 107 -5.69 1.34 10.34
C LEU A 107 -6.60 0.19 9.89
N MET A 108 -6.09 -1.05 9.77
CA MET A 108 -6.94 -2.21 9.48
C MET A 108 -8.01 -2.44 10.57
N THR A 109 -7.70 -2.22 11.85
CA THR A 109 -8.70 -2.32 12.93
C THR A 109 -9.73 -1.19 12.91
N GLU A 110 -9.37 -0.03 12.36
CA GLU A 110 -10.26 1.12 12.21
C GLU A 110 -11.09 1.07 10.92
N ALA A 111 -10.69 0.27 9.92
CA ALA A 111 -11.38 0.14 8.64
C ALA A 111 -12.90 -0.10 8.77
N PRO A 112 -13.41 -0.99 9.66
CA PRO A 112 -14.86 -1.18 9.82
C PRO A 112 -15.61 0.06 10.35
N LYS A 113 -14.92 0.96 11.07
CA LYS A 113 -15.50 2.20 11.58
C LYS A 113 -15.45 3.32 10.53
N CYS A 114 -14.40 3.36 9.72
CA CYS A 114 -14.25 4.31 8.61
C CYS A 114 -15.11 3.95 7.40
N PHE A 115 -15.34 2.65 7.18
CA PHE A 115 -16.14 2.09 6.10
C PHE A 115 -17.24 1.20 6.70
N PRO A 116 -18.33 1.79 7.24
CA PRO A 116 -19.40 1.03 7.90
C PRO A 116 -20.12 0.04 6.98
N ASN A 117 -19.94 0.16 5.65
CA ASN A 117 -20.33 -0.87 4.69
C ASN A 117 -19.33 -2.05 4.75
N HIS A 118 -19.73 -3.16 5.38
CA HIS A 118 -18.87 -4.34 5.59
C HIS A 118 -18.06 -4.82 4.37
N PRO A 119 -18.58 -4.82 3.12
CA PRO A 119 -17.77 -5.23 1.97
C PRO A 119 -16.58 -4.30 1.70
N ALA A 120 -16.75 -2.98 1.87
CA ALA A 120 -15.68 -2.00 1.64
C ALA A 120 -14.58 -2.13 2.69
N SER A 121 -14.93 -2.24 3.98
CA SER A 121 -13.94 -2.49 5.03
C SER A 121 -13.19 -3.81 4.81
N ASN A 122 -13.90 -4.85 4.36
CA ASN A 122 -13.27 -6.14 4.07
C ASN A 122 -12.27 -6.03 2.92
N ILE A 123 -12.62 -5.32 1.83
CA ILE A 123 -11.69 -5.07 0.71
C ILE A 123 -10.42 -4.36 1.21
N VAL A 124 -10.56 -3.32 2.04
CA VAL A 124 -9.41 -2.61 2.62
C VAL A 124 -8.51 -3.59 3.40
N ILE A 125 -9.08 -4.38 4.31
CA ILE A 125 -8.35 -5.35 5.13
C ILE A 125 -7.69 -6.42 4.25
N THR A 126 -8.43 -7.02 3.32
CA THR A 126 -7.89 -8.09 2.45
C THR A 126 -6.84 -7.57 1.49
N GLY A 127 -7.00 -6.35 0.97
CA GLY A 127 -6.01 -5.69 0.12
C GLY A 127 -4.70 -5.44 0.86
N THR A 128 -4.75 -5.01 2.13
CA THR A 128 -3.56 -4.89 2.98
C THR A 128 -2.87 -6.25 3.18
N LEU A 129 -3.63 -7.31 3.50
CA LEU A 129 -3.07 -8.65 3.69
C LEU A 129 -2.47 -9.22 2.40
N ASN A 130 -3.11 -8.96 1.25
CA ASN A 130 -2.61 -9.33 -0.07
C ASN A 130 -1.28 -8.62 -0.37
N PHE A 131 -1.18 -7.32 -0.08
CA PHE A 131 0.06 -6.56 -0.27
C PHE A 131 1.22 -7.16 0.53
N VAL A 132 1.01 -7.45 1.82
CA VAL A 132 2.09 -8.02 2.63
C VAL A 132 2.43 -9.46 2.22
N THR A 133 1.43 -10.22 1.75
CA THR A 133 1.67 -11.52 1.11
C THR A 133 2.55 -11.35 -0.13
N ALA A 134 2.27 -10.35 -0.97
CA ALA A 134 3.03 -10.04 -2.17
C ALA A 134 4.47 -9.64 -1.84
N ALA A 135 4.68 -8.72 -0.89
CA ALA A 135 6.02 -8.32 -0.43
C ALA A 135 6.82 -9.53 0.10
N SER A 136 6.17 -10.44 0.82
CA SER A 136 6.78 -11.68 1.29
C SER A 136 7.12 -12.64 0.14
N LEU A 137 6.26 -12.71 -0.89
CA LEU A 137 6.49 -13.52 -2.09
C LEU A 137 7.64 -12.96 -2.93
N ASP A 138 7.66 -11.65 -3.17
CA ASP A 138 8.72 -10.97 -3.92
C ASP A 138 10.07 -11.28 -3.29
N TYR A 139 10.15 -11.15 -1.95
CA TYR A 139 11.33 -11.56 -1.20
C TYR A 139 11.69 -13.05 -1.38
N ARG A 140 10.73 -13.97 -1.16
CA ARG A 140 10.98 -15.43 -1.24
C ARG A 140 11.28 -15.93 -2.64
N THR A 141 10.92 -15.17 -3.67
CA THR A 141 11.12 -15.53 -5.08
C THR A 141 12.28 -14.77 -5.73
N GLN A 142 13.07 -14.02 -4.95
CA GLN A 142 14.30 -13.40 -5.45
C GLN A 142 15.24 -14.44 -6.06
N GLY A 143 15.74 -14.14 -7.27
CA GLY A 143 16.60 -15.03 -8.04
C GLY A 143 15.88 -16.24 -8.65
N MET A 144 14.57 -16.40 -8.43
CA MET A 144 13.78 -17.42 -9.12
C MET A 144 13.71 -17.11 -10.61
N LYS A 145 14.06 -18.09 -11.45
CA LYS A 145 13.86 -17.98 -12.89
C LYS A 145 12.38 -18.23 -13.21
N MET A 146 11.69 -17.18 -13.65
CA MET A 146 10.30 -17.30 -14.06
C MET A 146 10.18 -18.16 -15.32
N PRO A 147 9.41 -19.27 -15.32
CA PRO A 147 9.20 -20.05 -16.53
C PRO A 147 8.29 -19.29 -17.49
N ALA A 148 8.51 -19.43 -18.80
CA ALA A 148 7.73 -18.71 -19.81
C ALA A 148 6.21 -19.02 -19.77
N SER A 149 5.83 -20.16 -19.19
CA SER A 149 4.44 -20.55 -18.97
C SER A 149 3.73 -19.77 -17.86
N ALA A 150 4.45 -19.02 -17.02
CA ALA A 150 3.90 -18.35 -15.84
C ALA A 150 3.23 -16.99 -16.13
N LYS A 151 2.63 -16.80 -17.31
CA LYS A 151 1.96 -15.54 -17.68
C LYS A 151 0.96 -15.05 -16.63
N ARG A 152 0.14 -15.98 -16.08
CA ARG A 152 -0.86 -15.66 -15.05
C ARG A 152 -0.24 -15.26 -13.71
N TYR A 153 0.98 -15.72 -13.42
CA TYR A 153 1.68 -15.34 -12.20
C TYR A 153 1.96 -13.84 -12.17
N THR A 154 2.40 -13.26 -13.30
CA THR A 154 2.68 -11.81 -13.40
C THR A 154 1.45 -10.94 -13.10
N THR A 155 0.27 -11.39 -13.54
CA THR A 155 -1.00 -10.70 -13.25
C THR A 155 -1.40 -10.91 -11.80
N PHE A 156 -1.24 -12.14 -11.29
CA PHE A 156 -1.54 -12.46 -9.90
C PHE A 156 -0.71 -11.62 -8.93
N THR A 157 0.63 -11.62 -9.07
CA THR A 157 1.52 -10.86 -8.17
C THR A 157 1.23 -9.37 -8.24
N ARG A 158 0.97 -8.83 -9.44
CA ARG A 158 0.60 -7.42 -9.58
C ARG A 158 -0.72 -7.08 -8.88
N ASN A 159 -1.72 -7.94 -9.01
CA ASN A 159 -3.02 -7.73 -8.38
C ASN A 159 -2.92 -7.72 -6.84
N ILE A 160 -2.08 -8.58 -6.26
CA ILE A 160 -1.93 -8.63 -4.81
C ILE A 160 -0.96 -7.57 -4.27
N SER A 161 0.02 -7.09 -5.04
CA SER A 161 0.96 -6.06 -4.58
C SER A 161 0.46 -4.62 -4.73
N GLY A 162 -0.43 -4.35 -5.70
CA GLY A 162 -0.73 -2.97 -6.09
C GLY A 162 -1.86 -2.25 -5.35
N ILE A 163 -2.53 -2.89 -4.38
CA ILE A 163 -3.64 -2.33 -3.57
C ILE A 163 -4.74 -1.58 -4.37
N ALA A 164 -4.92 -1.91 -5.65
CA ALA A 164 -5.79 -1.17 -6.55
C ALA A 164 -7.27 -1.34 -6.20
N ASP A 165 -7.65 -2.46 -5.60
CA ASP A 165 -8.98 -2.68 -5.01
C ASP A 165 -9.25 -1.70 -3.84
N VAL A 166 -8.26 -1.51 -2.96
CA VAL A 166 -8.33 -0.55 -1.85
C VAL A 166 -8.44 0.89 -2.37
N MET A 167 -7.61 1.27 -3.34
CA MET A 167 -7.70 2.57 -3.99
C MET A 167 -9.07 2.77 -4.67
N GLY A 168 -9.60 1.71 -5.29
CA GLY A 168 -10.94 1.68 -5.87
C GLY A 168 -12.02 2.01 -4.84
N VAL A 169 -11.92 1.48 -3.62
CA VAL A 169 -12.83 1.82 -2.52
C VAL A 169 -12.64 3.27 -2.08
N PHE A 170 -11.40 3.75 -1.96
CA PHE A 170 -11.09 5.11 -1.48
C PHE A 170 -11.55 6.23 -2.42
N ILE A 171 -11.75 5.94 -3.71
CA ILE A 171 -12.31 6.90 -4.68
C ILE A 171 -13.76 7.29 -4.30
N PHE A 172 -14.52 6.36 -3.72
CA PHE A 172 -15.92 6.58 -3.41
C PHE A 172 -16.10 7.02 -1.95
N PRO A 173 -16.85 8.10 -1.68
CA PRO A 173 -17.17 8.50 -0.31
C PRO A 173 -17.87 7.37 0.46
N ALA A 174 -17.62 7.28 1.77
CA ALA A 174 -18.26 6.28 2.64
C ALA A 174 -19.80 6.32 2.64
N SER A 175 -20.38 7.46 2.26
CA SER A 175 -21.84 7.64 2.10
C SER A 175 -22.41 6.96 0.86
N VAL A 176 -21.57 6.62 -0.13
CA VAL A 176 -22.01 5.96 -1.36
C VAL A 176 -22.16 4.46 -1.09
N PRO A 177 -23.31 3.85 -1.40
CA PRO A 177 -23.51 2.41 -1.25
C PRO A 177 -22.55 1.60 -2.12
N VAL A 178 -21.99 0.52 -1.58
CA VAL A 178 -21.11 -0.40 -2.32
C VAL A 178 -21.75 -0.88 -3.63
N THR A 179 -23.05 -1.13 -3.63
CA THR A 179 -23.80 -1.56 -4.82
C THR A 179 -23.76 -0.55 -5.97
N ALA A 180 -23.48 0.72 -5.70
CA ALA A 180 -23.39 1.75 -6.72
C ALA A 180 -22.05 1.76 -7.48
N TYR A 181 -20.98 1.20 -6.89
CA TYR A 181 -19.64 1.29 -7.49
C TYR A 181 -18.87 -0.03 -7.56
N ILE A 182 -19.31 -1.09 -6.90
CA ILE A 182 -18.57 -2.36 -6.83
C ILE A 182 -18.26 -2.96 -8.21
N ALA A 183 -19.17 -2.76 -9.17
CA ALA A 183 -18.98 -3.21 -10.55
C ALA A 183 -17.85 -2.46 -11.28
N ALA A 184 -17.50 -1.25 -10.85
CA ALA A 184 -16.42 -0.46 -11.42
C ALA A 184 -15.04 -0.81 -10.85
N ILE A 185 -14.97 -1.46 -9.67
CA ILE A 185 -13.68 -1.78 -9.03
C ILE A 185 -12.77 -2.63 -9.94
N PRO A 186 -13.24 -3.71 -10.59
CA PRO A 186 -12.38 -4.52 -11.47
C PRO A 186 -11.76 -3.71 -12.62
N ASP A 187 -12.55 -2.81 -13.24
CA ASP A 187 -12.06 -1.96 -14.33
C ASP A 187 -11.05 -0.92 -13.81
N LEU A 188 -11.34 -0.31 -12.65
CA LEU A 188 -10.41 0.58 -11.96
C LEU A 188 -9.10 -0.13 -11.61
N MET A 189 -9.13 -1.40 -11.20
CA MET A 189 -7.92 -2.17 -10.91
C MET A 189 -7.07 -2.37 -12.16
N VAL A 190 -7.68 -2.78 -13.28
CA VAL A 190 -6.97 -2.94 -14.56
C VAL A 190 -6.31 -1.62 -14.97
N PHE A 191 -7.08 -0.53 -14.90
CA PHE A 191 -6.59 0.81 -15.24
C PHE A 191 -5.43 1.24 -14.33
N MET A 192 -5.63 1.25 -13.00
CA MET A 192 -4.62 1.77 -12.06
C MET A 192 -3.32 0.99 -12.09
N LEU A 193 -3.39 -0.35 -12.14
CA LEU A 193 -2.20 -1.18 -12.20
C LEU A 193 -1.45 -0.99 -13.52
N SER A 194 -2.16 -1.02 -14.66
CA SER A 194 -1.54 -0.87 -15.98
C SER A 194 -0.98 0.53 -16.21
N ALA A 195 -1.71 1.57 -15.78
CA ALA A 195 -1.26 2.96 -15.83
C ALA A 195 0.01 3.14 -14.98
N ASN A 196 0.06 2.55 -13.78
CA ASN A 196 1.26 2.60 -12.98
C ASN A 196 2.44 1.93 -13.69
N ASP A 197 2.28 0.71 -14.22
CA ASP A 197 3.36 -0.01 -14.93
C ASP A 197 3.86 0.76 -16.17
N VAL A 198 2.96 1.48 -16.88
CA VAL A 198 3.32 2.31 -18.04
C VAL A 198 4.06 3.58 -17.60
N LEU A 199 3.54 4.28 -16.58
CA LEU A 199 4.10 5.55 -16.11
C LEU A 199 5.41 5.37 -15.35
N SER A 200 5.58 4.23 -14.67
CA SER A 200 6.79 3.89 -13.91
C SER A 200 7.90 3.31 -14.80
N PHE A 201 7.57 2.78 -15.99
CA PHE A 201 8.51 2.09 -16.88
C PHE A 201 9.85 2.83 -17.05
N TYR A 202 9.82 4.14 -17.32
CA TYR A 202 11.05 4.90 -17.56
C TYR A 202 11.98 4.95 -16.34
N LYS A 203 11.43 5.18 -15.14
CA LYS A 203 12.26 5.22 -13.91
C LYS A 203 12.82 3.84 -13.57
N GLU A 204 12.03 2.79 -13.79
CA GLU A 204 12.39 1.41 -13.47
C GLU A 204 13.49 0.88 -14.41
N GLU A 205 13.42 1.22 -15.71
CA GLU A 205 14.50 0.86 -16.66
C GLU A 205 15.81 1.58 -16.33
N ILE A 206 15.77 2.84 -15.89
CA ILE A 206 16.97 3.58 -15.44
C ILE A 206 17.55 2.95 -14.17
N ALA A 207 16.69 2.49 -13.25
CA ALA A 207 17.10 1.81 -12.03
C ALA A 207 17.58 0.37 -12.25
N GLY A 208 17.42 -0.18 -13.45
CA GLY A 208 17.80 -1.57 -13.77
C GLY A 208 16.88 -2.60 -13.11
N GLU A 209 15.63 -2.25 -12.83
CA GLU A 209 14.65 -3.16 -12.24
C GLU A 209 14.21 -4.21 -13.26
N GLU A 210 14.44 -5.49 -12.96
CA GLU A 210 14.12 -6.61 -13.85
C GLU A 210 12.93 -7.47 -13.36
N LEU A 211 12.40 -7.16 -12.17
CA LEU A 211 11.28 -7.88 -11.55
C LEU A 211 9.94 -7.15 -11.66
N ASN A 212 9.86 -6.06 -12.42
CA ASN A 212 8.60 -5.38 -12.72
C ASN A 212 7.72 -6.18 -13.69
N ARG A 213 6.44 -5.82 -13.77
CA ARG A 213 5.44 -6.54 -14.59
C ARG A 213 5.85 -6.59 -16.07
N ILE A 214 6.39 -5.50 -16.62
CA ILE A 214 6.77 -5.42 -18.04
C ILE A 214 7.91 -6.40 -18.35
N SER A 215 8.93 -6.44 -17.49
CA SER A 215 10.09 -7.34 -17.62
C SER A 215 9.65 -8.80 -17.52
N LEU A 216 8.83 -9.13 -16.53
CA LEU A 216 8.29 -10.49 -16.35
C LEU A 216 7.42 -10.94 -17.52
N LEU A 217 6.57 -10.05 -18.06
CA LEU A 217 5.77 -10.33 -19.24
C LEU A 217 6.62 -10.50 -20.50
N ALA A 218 7.68 -9.70 -20.67
CA ALA A 218 8.59 -9.82 -21.80
C ALA A 218 9.28 -11.18 -21.82
N ILE A 219 9.72 -11.67 -20.65
CA ILE A 219 10.26 -13.03 -20.47
C ILE A 219 9.21 -14.07 -20.82
N CYS A 220 7.99 -13.96 -20.27
CA CYS A 220 6.95 -14.96 -20.47
C CYS A 220 6.43 -15.03 -21.92
N ASP A 221 6.45 -13.90 -22.62
CA ASP A 221 5.99 -13.81 -24.01
C ASP A 221 7.10 -14.04 -25.03
N ASN A 222 8.35 -14.20 -24.59
CA ASN A 222 9.53 -14.17 -25.46
C ASN A 222 9.50 -12.94 -26.39
N SER A 223 9.24 -11.77 -25.80
CA SER A 223 9.04 -10.50 -26.49
C SER A 223 9.93 -9.41 -25.91
N THR A 224 9.97 -8.24 -26.54
CA THR A 224 10.71 -7.09 -26.02
C THR A 224 9.86 -6.33 -25.00
N LYS A 225 10.50 -5.70 -24.01
CA LYS A 225 9.84 -4.82 -23.03
C LYS A 225 9.00 -3.73 -23.72
N ILE A 226 9.50 -3.16 -24.83
CA ILE A 226 8.79 -2.16 -25.65
C ILE A 226 7.49 -2.70 -26.28
N ASN A 227 7.49 -3.95 -26.77
CA ASN A 227 6.28 -4.55 -27.33
C ASN A 227 5.23 -4.82 -26.24
N VAL A 228 5.69 -5.25 -25.06
CA VAL A 228 4.81 -5.41 -23.88
C VAL A 228 4.24 -4.08 -23.43
N LEU A 229 5.06 -3.02 -23.35
CA LEU A 229 4.65 -1.67 -23.00
C LEU A 229 3.54 -1.18 -23.94
N ARG A 230 3.73 -1.31 -25.26
CA ARG A 230 2.72 -0.92 -26.25
C ARG A 230 1.38 -1.63 -26.00
N ARG A 231 1.42 -2.93 -25.76
CA ARG A 231 0.22 -3.72 -25.45
C ARG A 231 -0.45 -3.26 -24.15
N LEU A 232 0.33 -2.92 -23.11
CA LEU A 232 -0.24 -2.43 -21.85
C LEU A 232 -0.91 -1.06 -22.05
N VAL A 233 -0.30 -0.17 -22.85
CA VAL A 233 -0.92 1.10 -23.27
C VAL A 233 -2.25 0.85 -23.97
N ASP A 234 -2.29 -0.07 -24.94
CA ASP A 234 -3.51 -0.41 -25.67
C ASP A 234 -4.59 -1.02 -24.76
N SER A 235 -4.22 -1.66 -23.64
CA SER A 235 -5.16 -2.21 -22.66
C SER A 235 -5.57 -1.23 -21.54
N THR A 236 -4.94 -0.06 -21.47
CA THR A 236 -5.22 0.96 -20.44
C THR A 236 -6.31 1.95 -20.89
N CYS A 237 -6.67 1.95 -22.18
CA CYS A 237 -7.61 2.88 -22.81
C CYS A 237 -8.85 2.18 -23.37
#